data_AF-A0A2M8Q7V5-F1
#
_entry.id   AF-A0A2M8Q7V5-F1
#
_cell.length_a   1.000
_cell.length_b   1.000
_cell.length_c   1.000
_cell.angle_alpha   90.00
_cell.angle_beta   90.00
_cell.angle_gamma   90.00
#
_symmetry.space_group_name_H-M   'P 1'
#
loop_
_entity.id
_entity.type
_entity.pdbx_description
1 polymer ?
#
loop_
_entity_poly.entity_id
_entity_poly.type
_entity_poly.pdbx_seq_one_letter_code
_entity_poly.pdbx_strand_id
1 'polypeptide(L)'
;MRIILYLGKGGVGKTTTAAASAIRCADLGYRTLVVSTDIAHSLADSLDVPLRAQPVEVAPNLYAQEINVVEEVREHWGEMQGYVGNILRRQGMSKAVA
;
A
#
# COMPACT_ATOMS: atom_id res chain seq x y z
N MET A 1 -0.67 -1.02 -20.40
CA MET A 1 -0.39 -1.30 -18.97
C MET A 1 -0.65 -2.77 -18.72
N ARG A 2 0.27 -3.50 -18.07
CA ARG A 2 0.13 -4.94 -17.77
C ARG A 2 0.15 -5.12 -16.25
N ILE A 3 -0.72 -5.99 -15.72
CA ILE A 3 -0.83 -6.27 -14.28
C ILE A 3 -0.48 -7.75 -14.08
N ILE A 4 0.38 -8.03 -13.10
CA ILE A 4 0.76 -9.38 -12.69
C ILE A 4 0.43 -9.51 -11.20
N LEU A 5 -0.43 -10.47 -10.87
CA LEU A 5 -0.91 -10.70 -9.51
C LEU A 5 -0.28 -11.98 -8.94
N TYR A 6 0.37 -11.84 -7.78
CA TYR A 6 0.96 -12.97 -7.04
C TYR A 6 0.04 -13.36 -5.89
N LEU A 7 -0.64 -14.49 -6.02
CA LEU A 7 -1.60 -15.01 -5.05
C LEU A 7 -1.11 -16.32 -4.43
N GLY A 8 -1.47 -16.56 -3.18
CA GLY A 8 -1.07 -17.77 -2.44
C GLY A 8 -1.07 -17.56 -0.93
N LYS A 9 -0.93 -18.65 -0.18
CA LYS A 9 -0.90 -18.63 1.29
C LYS A 9 0.35 -17.92 1.84
N GLY A 10 0.43 -17.69 3.14
CA GLY A 10 1.64 -17.18 3.80
C GLY A 10 2.84 -18.11 3.57
N GLY A 11 4.04 -17.54 3.40
CA GLY A 11 5.29 -18.33 3.31
C GLY A 11 5.60 -19.01 1.97
N VAL A 12 4.78 -18.84 0.92
CA VAL A 12 5.03 -19.49 -0.40
C VAL A 12 5.94 -18.68 -1.35
N GLY A 13 6.59 -17.62 -0.86
CA GLY A 13 7.54 -16.81 -1.65
C GLY A 13 6.92 -15.78 -2.60
N LYS A 14 5.66 -15.35 -2.38
CA LYS A 14 4.97 -14.34 -3.21
C LYS A 14 5.75 -13.04 -3.33
N THR A 15 6.17 -12.49 -2.20
CA THR A 15 6.86 -11.19 -2.13
C THR A 15 8.19 -11.24 -2.85
N THR A 16 8.99 -12.28 -2.58
CA THR A 16 10.26 -12.52 -3.27
C THR A 16 10.08 -12.64 -4.77
N THR A 17 9.07 -13.40 -5.22
CA THR A 17 8.80 -13.58 -6.65
C THR A 17 8.33 -12.29 -7.31
N ALA A 18 7.48 -11.51 -6.62
CA ALA A 18 7.02 -10.21 -7.09
C ALA A 18 8.17 -9.21 -7.23
N ALA A 19 9.04 -9.11 -6.23
CA ALA A 19 10.22 -8.25 -6.25
C ALA A 19 11.19 -8.64 -7.38
N ALA A 20 11.55 -9.92 -7.48
CA ALA A 20 12.45 -10.42 -8.52
C ALA A 20 11.89 -10.18 -9.94
N SER A 21 10.59 -10.39 -10.12
CA SER A 21 9.94 -10.15 -11.42
C SER A 21 9.89 -8.67 -11.76
N ALA A 22 9.69 -7.80 -10.78
CA ALA A 22 9.68 -6.36 -10.98
C ALA A 22 11.06 -5.83 -11.38
N ILE A 23 12.12 -6.29 -10.72
CA ILE A 23 13.52 -6.01 -11.10
C ILE A 23 13.76 -6.45 -12.53
N ARG A 24 13.39 -7.70 -12.88
CA ARG A 24 13.59 -8.20 -14.24
C ARG A 24 12.84 -7.38 -15.28
N CYS A 25 11.62 -6.93 -14.99
CA CYS A 25 10.86 -6.07 -15.90
C CYS A 25 11.54 -4.70 -16.10
N ALA A 26 12.05 -4.09 -15.02
CA ALA A 26 12.79 -2.84 -15.09
C ALA A 26 14.09 -2.98 -15.92
N ASP A 27 14.84 -4.06 -15.71
CA ASP A 27 16.06 -4.38 -16.48
C ASP A 27 15.77 -4.58 -17.99
N LEU A 28 14.57 -5.05 -18.33
CA LEU A 28 14.11 -5.17 -19.72
C LEU A 28 13.64 -3.84 -20.33
N GLY A 29 13.74 -2.73 -19.59
CA GLY A 29 13.37 -1.39 -20.03
C GLY A 29 11.90 -1.04 -19.80
N TYR A 30 11.14 -1.87 -19.10
CA TYR A 30 9.75 -1.53 -18.76
C TYR A 30 9.69 -0.63 -17.53
N ARG A 31 8.91 0.45 -17.63
CA ARG A 31 8.50 1.21 -16.45
C ARG A 31 7.65 0.34 -15.54
N THR A 32 8.21 0.00 -14.38
CA THR A 32 7.67 -1.04 -13.50
C THR A 32 7.36 -0.46 -12.13
N LEU A 33 6.20 -0.85 -11.59
CA LEU A 33 5.80 -0.58 -10.21
C LEU A 33 5.50 -1.92 -9.53
N VAL A 34 6.14 -2.18 -8.39
CA VAL A 34 5.79 -3.29 -7.50
C VAL A 34 5.07 -2.75 -6.27
N VAL A 35 3.93 -3.37 -5.94
CA VAL A 35 3.08 -2.95 -4.83
C VAL A 35 2.85 -4.13 -3.90
N SER A 36 3.03 -3.90 -2.60
CA SER A 36 2.63 -4.82 -1.53
C SER A 36 1.48 -4.21 -0.74
N THR A 37 0.48 -5.03 -0.41
CA THR A 37 -0.57 -4.71 0.56
C THR A 37 -0.45 -5.58 1.82
N ASP A 38 0.70 -6.23 2.00
CA ASP A 38 0.96 -7.06 3.17
C ASP A 38 1.30 -6.17 4.37
N ILE A 39 0.80 -6.53 5.54
CA ILE A 39 1.06 -5.82 6.80
C ILE A 39 2.48 -6.13 7.30
N ALA A 40 3.08 -7.24 6.83
CA ALA A 40 4.36 -7.74 7.32
C ALA A 40 5.60 -6.98 6.81
N HIS A 41 5.45 -5.85 6.09
CA HIS A 41 6.54 -5.05 5.50
C HIS A 41 7.58 -5.85 4.67
N SER A 42 7.19 -7.03 4.19
CA SER A 42 8.12 -7.99 3.60
C SER A 42 8.70 -7.52 2.26
N LEU A 43 8.08 -6.54 1.59
CA LEU A 43 8.59 -5.99 0.34
C LEU A 43 9.74 -5.03 0.62
N ALA A 44 9.61 -4.13 1.59
CA ALA A 44 10.69 -3.27 2.05
C ALA A 44 11.91 -4.10 2.47
N ASP A 45 11.69 -5.17 3.25
CA ASP A 45 12.75 -6.09 3.67
C ASP A 45 13.41 -6.81 2.48
N SER A 46 12.62 -7.21 1.48
CA SER A 46 13.15 -7.91 0.29
C SER A 46 13.99 -7.00 -0.60
N LEU A 47 13.72 -5.69 -0.60
CA LEU A 47 14.41 -4.71 -1.42
C LEU A 47 15.51 -3.96 -0.66
N ASP A 48 15.59 -4.12 0.66
CA ASP A 48 16.47 -3.36 1.57
C ASP A 48 16.30 -1.84 1.42
N VAL A 49 15.05 -1.40 1.25
CA VAL A 49 14.69 0.02 1.11
C VAL A 49 13.41 0.30 1.92
N PRO A 50 13.38 1.38 2.72
CA PRO A 50 12.16 1.77 3.42
C PRO A 50 11.07 2.20 2.42
N LEU A 51 9.91 1.54 2.49
CA LEU A 51 8.75 1.83 1.63
C LEU A 51 7.63 2.49 2.44
N ARG A 52 6.75 3.18 1.71
CA ARG A 52 5.62 3.95 2.25
C ARG A 52 4.43 3.88 1.31
N ALA A 53 3.32 4.50 1.73
CA ALA A 53 2.10 4.59 0.95
C ALA A 53 2.31 5.27 -0.42
N GLN A 54 3.29 6.16 -0.58
CA GLN A 54 3.63 6.73 -1.88
C GLN A 54 4.74 5.94 -2.59
N PRO A 55 4.65 5.72 -3.91
CA PRO A 55 5.72 5.07 -4.67
C PRO A 55 7.08 5.75 -4.51
N VAL A 56 8.12 4.95 -4.32
CA VAL A 56 9.52 5.40 -4.25
C VAL A 56 10.30 4.72 -5.38
N GLU A 57 11.15 5.48 -6.06
CA GLU A 57 12.08 4.91 -7.05
C GLU A 57 13.20 4.18 -6.30
N VAL A 58 13.34 2.88 -6.54
CA VAL A 58 14.33 2.02 -5.86
C VAL A 58 15.46 1.59 -6.79
N ALA A 59 15.24 1.65 -8.11
CA ALA A 59 16.24 1.47 -9.15
C ALA A 59 15.75 2.14 -10.45
N PRO A 60 16.61 2.34 -11.47
CA PRO A 60 16.18 2.91 -12.74
C PRO A 60 14.97 2.16 -13.33
N ASN A 61 13.90 2.90 -13.65
CA ASN A 61 12.62 2.36 -14.14
C ASN A 61 11.84 1.44 -13.17
N LEU A 62 12.27 1.32 -11.91
CA LEU A 62 11.62 0.50 -10.88
C LEU A 62 11.15 1.35 -9.70
N TYR A 63 9.84 1.35 -9.51
CA TYR A 63 9.19 1.95 -8.35
C TYR A 63 8.65 0.85 -7.44
N ALA A 64 8.71 1.09 -6.13
CA ALA A 64 8.14 0.21 -5.12
C ALA A 64 7.22 0.99 -4.17
N GLN A 65 6.16 0.33 -3.71
CA GLN A 65 5.17 0.91 -2.82
C GLN A 65 4.67 -0.16 -1.86
N GLU A 66 4.46 0.22 -0.60
CA GLU A 66 3.88 -0.66 0.41
C GLU A 66 2.71 0.07 1.07
N ILE A 67 1.51 -0.48 0.88
CA ILE A 67 0.26 0.12 1.33
C ILE A 67 -0.17 -0.58 2.60
N ASN A 68 -0.08 0.14 3.72
CA ASN A 68 -0.60 -0.32 4.99
C ASN A 68 -1.95 0.36 5.28
N VAL A 69 -3.05 -0.33 4.94
CA VAL A 69 -4.41 0.21 5.12
C VAL A 69 -4.69 0.59 6.57
N VAL A 70 -4.14 -0.15 7.53
CA VAL A 70 -4.38 0.12 8.96
C VAL A 70 -3.69 1.41 9.39
N GLU A 71 -2.46 1.63 8.92
CA GLU A 71 -1.71 2.85 9.18
C GLU A 71 -2.33 4.05 8.46
N GLU A 72 -2.72 3.89 7.20
CA GLU A 72 -3.42 4.92 6.42
C GLU A 72 -4.72 5.36 7.12
N VAL A 73 -5.53 4.42 7.62
CA VAL A 73 -6.76 4.73 8.36
C VAL A 73 -6.47 5.44 9.68
N ARG A 74 -5.38 5.09 10.37
CA ARG A 74 -4.98 5.77 11.61
C ARG A 74 -4.56 7.21 11.34
N GLU A 75 -3.79 7.45 10.31
CA GLU A 75 -3.36 8.80 9.91
C GLU A 75 -4.56 9.68 9.54
N HIS A 76 -5.56 9.12 8.85
CA HIS A 76 -6.73 9.87 8.36
C HIS A 76 -7.97 9.77 9.28
N TRP A 77 -7.82 9.23 10.49
CA TRP A 77 -8.94 9.03 11.42
C TRP A 77 -9.64 10.34 11.81
N GLY A 78 -8.88 11.43 11.97
CA GLY A 78 -9.44 12.76 12.29
C GLY A 78 -10.35 13.31 11.19
N GLU A 79 -9.99 13.09 9.92
CA GLU A 79 -10.81 13.49 8.77
C GLU A 79 -12.08 12.64 8.67
N MET A 80 -11.97 11.33 8.92
CA MET A 80 -13.14 10.45 9.00
C MET A 80 -14.09 10.84 10.12
N GLN A 81 -13.58 11.20 11.31
CA GLN A 81 -14.41 11.69 12.41
C GLN A 81 -15.17 12.97 12.02
N GLY A 82 -14.50 13.92 11.35
CA GLY A 82 -15.14 15.13 10.85
C GLY A 82 -16.24 14.84 9.83
N TYR A 83 -15.98 13.93 8.88
CA TYR A 83 -16.95 13.51 7.87
C TYR A 83 -18.18 12.81 8.49
N VAL A 84 -17.96 11.84 9.36
CA VAL A 84 -19.03 11.11 10.07
C VAL A 84 -19.81 12.06 10.97
N GLY A 85 -19.13 12.96 11.68
CA GLY A 85 -19.77 13.99 12.50
C GLY A 85 -20.67 14.92 11.68
N ASN A 86 -20.24 15.31 10.47
CA ASN A 86 -21.04 16.12 9.56
C ASN A 86 -22.27 15.35 9.02
N ILE A 87 -22.15 14.06 8.74
CA ILE A 87 -23.29 13.20 8.35
C ILE A 87 -24.29 13.10 9.49
N LEU A 88 -23.84 12.80 10.71
CA LEU A 88 -24.70 12.65 11.89
C LEU A 88 -25.41 13.96 12.24
N ARG A 89 -24.73 15.10 12.09
CA ARG A 89 -25.33 16.44 12.22
C ARG A 89 -26.41 16.70 11.18
N ARG A 90 -26.19 16.30 9.92
CA ARG A 90 -27.18 16.45 8.84
C ARG A 90 -28.42 15.56 9.03
N GLN A 91 -28.29 14.42 9.72
CA GLN A 91 -29.42 13.52 10.03
C GLN A 91 -30.15 13.85 11.34
N GLY A 92 -29.82 14.96 12.01
CA GLY A 92 -30.59 15.46 13.16
C GLY A 92 -30.26 14.82 14.52
N MET A 93 -29.20 14.03 14.63
CA MET A 93 -28.79 13.40 15.89
C MET A 93 -27.96 14.35 16.77
N SER A 94 -28.56 15.44 17.25
CA SER A 94 -27.89 16.48 18.04
C SER A 94 -27.69 16.14 19.53
N LYS A 95 -28.17 15.00 20.05
CA LYS A 95 -28.32 14.77 21.51
C LYS A 95 -27.54 13.61 22.13
N ALA A 96 -26.66 12.92 21.40
CA ALA A 96 -26.04 11.69 21.90
C ALA A 96 -24.58 11.82 22.37
N VAL A 97 -23.98 13.01 22.37
CA VAL A 97 -22.62 13.22 22.89
C VAL A 97 -22.63 14.41 23.83
N ALA A 98 -22.87 14.13 25.10
CA ALA A 98 -22.61 14.99 26.25
C ALA A 98 -21.75 14.20 27.23
#